data_AF-A0A522AGR0-F1
#
_entry.id   AF-A0A522AGR0-F1
#
_cell.length_a   1.000
_cell.length_b   1.000
_cell.length_c   1.000
_cell.angle_alpha   90.00
_cell.angle_beta   90.00
_cell.angle_gamma   90.00
#
_symmetry.space_group_name_H-M   'P 1'
#
loop_
_entity.id
_entity.type
_entity.pdbx_description
1 polymer ?
#
loop_
_entity_poly.entity_id
_entity_poly.type
_entity_poly.pdbx_seq_one_letter_code
_entity_poly.pdbx_strand_id
1 'polypeptide(L)'
;MNAIENLTGSPALSSLRGHGVQSRPFVLIEAIRRDAEMKFRAKEKALQSRLDELQKKVSAIELSQGDKGAIQLSDTDRMTIENYRSEILSTRHDLREVQAALRRNIDRLEAVIKFINIAAVPLIFGTIMIVATVLRRRRAAKP
;
A
#
# COMPACT_ATOMS: atom_id res chain seq x y z
N MET A 1 -41.92 30.98 29.13
CA MET A 1 -40.92 30.73 28.08
C MET A 1 -39.72 30.04 28.74
N ASN A 2 -39.59 28.73 28.49
CA ASN A 2 -38.78 27.81 29.30
C ASN A 2 -37.27 27.93 29.00
N ALA A 3 -36.50 28.30 30.03
CA ALA A 3 -35.03 28.22 30.02
C ALA A 3 -34.49 26.78 30.01
N ILE A 4 -35.37 25.79 30.14
CA ILE A 4 -35.04 24.36 30.15
C ILE A 4 -34.91 23.79 28.72
N GLU A 5 -35.49 24.48 27.73
CA GLU A 5 -35.49 24.05 26.32
C GLU A 5 -34.21 24.47 25.56
N ASN A 6 -33.43 25.41 26.12
CA ASN A 6 -32.14 25.83 25.55
C ASN A 6 -30.95 24.95 26.02
N LEU A 7 -31.19 24.04 26.97
CA LEU A 7 -30.18 23.09 27.46
C LEU A 7 -30.22 21.74 26.75
N THR A 8 -31.28 21.46 25.98
CA THR A 8 -31.43 20.21 25.22
C THR A 8 -30.96 20.33 23.77
N GLY A 9 -30.66 21.54 23.29
CA GLY A 9 -30.28 21.83 21.90
C GLY A 9 -29.01 22.66 21.73
N SER A 10 -28.05 22.60 22.66
CA SER A 10 -26.84 23.42 22.56
C SER A 10 -25.89 22.92 21.45
N PRO A 11 -25.56 23.73 20.42
CA PRO A 11 -24.51 23.43 19.44
C PRO A 11 -23.12 23.32 20.09
N ALA A 12 -22.98 23.69 21.36
CA ALA A 12 -21.75 23.49 22.14
C ALA A 12 -21.52 22.02 22.58
N LEU A 13 -22.53 21.13 22.44
CA LEU A 13 -22.37 19.72 22.77
C LEU A 13 -21.99 18.84 21.57
N SER A 14 -22.02 19.37 20.34
CA SER A 14 -21.48 18.66 19.16
C SER A 14 -19.97 18.84 18.99
N SER A 15 -19.40 19.93 19.52
CA SER A 15 -17.94 20.16 19.52
C SER A 15 -17.18 19.26 20.50
N LEU A 16 -17.88 18.66 21.47
CA LEU A 16 -17.31 17.65 22.38
C LEU A 16 -17.33 16.23 21.79
N ARG A 17 -18.19 15.96 20.79
CA ARG A 17 -18.23 14.69 20.05
C ARG A 17 -17.47 14.83 18.73
N GLY A 18 -16.21 15.23 18.85
CA GLY A 18 -15.39 15.60 17.71
C GLY A 18 -13.92 15.33 17.94
N HIS A 19 -13.58 14.24 18.64
CA HIS A 19 -12.29 13.60 18.40
C HIS A 19 -12.38 12.88 17.05
N GLY A 20 -12.53 13.66 15.98
CA GLY A 20 -12.09 13.22 14.66
C GLY A 20 -10.61 12.92 14.84
N VAL A 21 -10.27 11.63 14.78
CA VAL A 21 -8.90 11.14 14.84
C VAL A 21 -8.13 11.93 13.79
N GLN A 22 -7.43 12.99 14.22
CA GLN A 22 -6.57 13.76 13.35
C GLN A 22 -5.44 12.80 12.98
N SER A 23 -5.57 12.14 11.83
CA SER A 23 -4.52 11.29 11.28
C SER A 23 -3.31 12.19 11.09
N ARG A 24 -2.36 12.09 12.02
CA ARG A 24 -1.02 12.65 11.87
C ARG A 24 -0.17 11.50 11.35
N PRO A 25 -0.22 11.20 10.04
CA PRO A 25 0.67 10.20 9.48
C PRO A 25 2.10 10.64 9.77
N PHE A 26 2.97 9.68 10.06
CA PHE A 26 4.36 9.99 10.29
C PHE A 26 4.96 10.58 9.01
N VAL A 27 5.54 11.78 9.09
CA VAL A 27 6.11 12.52 7.93
C VAL A 27 7.11 11.65 7.15
N LEU A 28 7.89 10.82 7.85
CA LEU A 28 8.82 9.87 7.24
C LEU A 28 8.11 8.79 6.41
N ILE A 29 6.95 8.30 6.87
CA ILE A 29 6.15 7.31 6.13
C ILE A 29 5.58 7.94 4.85
N GLU A 30 5.17 9.20 4.91
CA GLU A 30 4.65 9.91 3.75
C GLU A 30 5.73 10.12 2.67
N ALA A 31 6.96 10.44 3.07
CA ALA A 31 8.09 10.55 2.15
C ALA A 31 8.42 9.21 1.47
N ILE A 32 8.43 8.11 2.22
CA ILE A 32 8.71 6.77 1.69
C ILE A 32 7.57 6.30 0.78
N ARG A 33 6.32 6.60 1.14
CA ARG A 33 5.15 6.35 0.29
C ARG A 33 5.26 7.10 -1.04
N ARG A 34 5.66 8.36 -1.04
CA ARG A 34 5.86 9.14 -2.28
C ARG A 34 6.97 8.56 -3.16
N ASP A 35 8.11 8.18 -2.59
CA ASP A 35 9.21 7.57 -3.36
C ASP A 35 8.81 6.20 -3.95
N ALA A 36 8.10 5.38 -3.18
CA ALA A 36 7.51 4.14 -3.66
C ALA A 36 6.49 4.41 -4.79
N GLU A 37 5.54 5.34 -4.60
CA GLU A 37 4.56 5.69 -5.63
C GLU A 37 5.23 6.14 -6.93
N MET A 38 6.32 6.92 -6.89
CA MET A 38 7.04 7.31 -8.10
C MET A 38 7.64 6.11 -8.85
N LYS A 39 8.37 5.23 -8.14
CA LYS A 39 9.01 4.05 -8.73
C LYS A 39 7.99 3.06 -9.30
N PHE A 40 6.90 2.81 -8.57
CA PHE A 40 5.87 1.88 -8.98
C PHE A 40 5.01 2.43 -10.12
N ARG A 41 4.72 3.74 -10.17
CA ARG A 41 3.98 4.37 -11.29
C ARG A 41 4.70 4.22 -12.62
N ALA A 42 6.04 4.35 -12.64
CA ALA A 42 6.81 4.18 -13.87
C ALA A 42 6.71 2.73 -14.40
N LYS A 43 6.82 1.75 -13.50
CA LYS A 43 6.70 0.33 -13.84
C LYS A 43 5.28 -0.06 -14.29
N GLU A 44 4.25 0.46 -13.60
CA GLU A 44 2.85 0.27 -13.97
C GLU A 44 2.56 0.83 -15.37
N LYS A 45 2.99 2.06 -15.67
CA LYS A 45 2.85 2.64 -17.02
C LYS A 45 3.53 1.81 -18.10
N ALA A 46 4.74 1.31 -17.83
CA ALA A 46 5.47 0.46 -18.79
C ALA A 46 4.72 -0.84 -19.08
N LEU A 47 4.21 -1.51 -18.05
CA LEU A 47 3.43 -2.73 -18.19
C LEU A 47 2.08 -2.49 -18.88
N GLN A 48 1.41 -1.37 -18.57
CA GLN A 48 0.17 -0.97 -19.23
C GLN A 48 0.40 -0.72 -20.73
N SER A 49 1.46 0.01 -21.10
CA SER A 49 1.84 0.24 -22.49
C SER A 49 2.13 -1.07 -23.22
N ARG A 50 2.84 -2.01 -22.57
CA ARG A 50 3.13 -3.34 -23.14
C ARG A 50 1.85 -4.13 -23.40
N LEU A 51 0.90 -4.09 -22.46
CA LEU A 51 -0.38 -4.76 -22.59
C LEU A 51 -1.19 -4.20 -23.77
N ASP A 52 -1.26 -2.88 -23.89
CA ASP A 52 -1.97 -2.21 -24.99
C ASP A 52 -1.33 -2.52 -26.35
N GLU A 53 0.00 -2.56 -26.43
CA GLU A 53 0.73 -2.96 -27.65
C GLU A 53 0.43 -4.40 -28.05
N LEU A 54 0.46 -5.35 -27.11
CA LEU A 54 0.17 -6.75 -27.38
C LEU A 54 -1.27 -6.96 -27.83
N GLN A 55 -2.23 -6.27 -27.20
CA GLN A 55 -3.63 -6.29 -27.63
C GLN A 55 -3.80 -5.77 -29.05
N LYS A 56 -3.17 -4.64 -29.40
CA LYS A 56 -3.20 -4.09 -30.76
C LYS A 56 -2.63 -5.06 -31.79
N LYS A 57 -1.53 -5.75 -31.47
CA LYS A 57 -0.94 -6.76 -32.36
C LYS A 57 -1.89 -7.92 -32.61
N VAL A 58 -2.54 -8.44 -31.57
CA VAL A 58 -3.54 -9.51 -31.72
C VAL A 58 -4.71 -9.05 -32.58
N SER A 59 -5.29 -7.88 -32.28
CA SER A 59 -6.42 -7.35 -33.05
C SER A 59 -6.07 -7.06 -34.51
N ALA A 60 -4.85 -6.61 -34.80
CA ALA A 60 -4.40 -6.37 -36.17
C ALA A 60 -4.29 -7.67 -36.99
N ILE A 61 -3.85 -8.76 -36.36
CA ILE A 61 -3.80 -10.09 -36.99
C ILE A 61 -5.23 -10.62 -37.20
N GLU A 62 -6.11 -10.48 -36.20
CA GLU A 62 -7.52 -10.92 -36.28
C GLU A 62 -8.31 -10.15 -37.37
N LEU A 63 -8.13 -8.83 -37.51
CA LEU A 63 -8.73 -8.05 -38.60
C LEU A 63 -8.19 -8.48 -39.98
N SER A 64 -6.88 -8.69 -40.09
CA SER A 64 -6.24 -9.12 -41.35
C SER A 64 -6.69 -10.51 -41.79
N GLN A 65 -7.13 -11.36 -40.86
CA GLN A 65 -7.72 -12.68 -41.16
C GLN A 65 -9.17 -12.58 -41.66
N GLY A 66 -9.95 -11.60 -41.21
CA GLY A 66 -11.33 -11.38 -41.67
C GLY A 66 -11.44 -10.97 -43.14
N ASP A 67 -10.50 -10.16 -43.62
CA ASP A 67 -10.49 -9.66 -45.01
C ASP A 67 -9.98 -10.69 -46.04
N LYS A 68 -9.21 -11.70 -45.61
CA LYS A 68 -8.56 -12.67 -46.53
C LYS A 68 -9.33 -13.97 -46.75
N GLY A 69 -10.51 -14.13 -46.14
CA GLY A 69 -11.32 -15.33 -46.24
C GLY A 69 -10.74 -16.52 -45.46
N ALA A 70 -11.63 -17.35 -44.89
CA ALA A 70 -11.32 -18.43 -43.94
C ALA A 70 -10.35 -19.53 -44.42
N ILE A 71 -9.84 -19.46 -45.65
CA ILE A 71 -9.07 -20.52 -46.32
C ILE A 71 -7.55 -20.31 -46.15
N GLN A 72 -7.07 -19.11 -45.79
CA GLN A 72 -5.68 -18.86 -45.37
C GLN A 72 -5.55 -18.86 -43.84
N LEU A 73 -5.97 -19.95 -43.19
CA LEU A 73 -5.57 -20.24 -41.82
C LEU A 73 -4.11 -20.71 -41.84
N SER A 74 -3.17 -19.76 -41.93
CA SER A 74 -1.75 -20.07 -41.77
C SER A 74 -1.54 -20.46 -40.31
N ASP A 75 -1.27 -21.74 -40.02
CA ASP A 75 -1.05 -22.23 -38.65
C ASP A 75 0.01 -21.41 -37.87
N THR A 76 0.91 -20.75 -38.59
CA THR A 76 1.85 -19.74 -38.10
C THR A 76 1.19 -18.53 -37.44
N ASP A 77 0.08 -18.02 -37.95
CA ASP A 77 -0.64 -16.88 -37.36
C ASP A 77 -1.35 -17.29 -36.08
N ARG A 78 -1.92 -18.50 -36.04
CA ARG A 78 -2.52 -19.07 -34.82
C ARG A 78 -1.49 -19.18 -33.69
N MET A 79 -0.32 -19.74 -34.00
CA MET A 79 0.76 -19.90 -33.01
C MET A 79 1.27 -18.53 -32.51
N THR A 80 1.32 -17.53 -33.40
CA THR A 80 1.71 -16.16 -33.05
C THR A 80 0.67 -15.49 -32.13
N ILE A 81 -0.62 -15.64 -32.42
CA ILE A 81 -1.71 -15.13 -31.55
C ILE A 81 -1.67 -15.80 -30.19
N GLU A 82 -1.43 -17.11 -30.13
CA GLU A 82 -1.37 -17.86 -28.87
C GLU A 82 -0.20 -17.40 -28.00
N ASN A 83 0.98 -17.16 -28.60
CA ASN A 83 2.12 -16.55 -27.93
C ASN A 83 1.78 -15.16 -27.36
N TYR A 84 1.17 -14.28 -28.16
CA TYR A 84 0.77 -12.95 -27.66
C TYR A 84 -0.30 -13.01 -26.57
N ARG A 85 -1.25 -13.96 -26.64
CA ARG A 85 -2.23 -14.18 -25.57
C ARG A 85 -1.55 -14.61 -24.27
N SER A 86 -0.54 -15.47 -24.35
CA SER A 86 0.27 -15.85 -23.18
C SER A 86 1.02 -14.65 -22.58
N GLU A 87 1.57 -13.78 -23.43
CA GLU A 87 2.31 -12.57 -23.01
C GLU A 87 1.38 -11.51 -22.41
N ILE A 88 0.13 -11.43 -22.87
CA ILE A 88 -0.91 -10.60 -22.25
C ILE A 88 -1.22 -11.12 -20.85
N LEU A 89 -1.34 -12.44 -20.67
CA LEU A 89 -1.63 -13.04 -19.36
C LEU A 89 -0.48 -12.80 -18.38
N SER A 90 0.78 -12.95 -18.80
CA SER A 90 1.94 -12.66 -17.97
C SER A 90 2.01 -11.17 -17.60
N THR A 91 1.81 -10.27 -18.57
CA THR A 91 1.81 -8.81 -18.32
C THR A 91 0.71 -8.40 -17.33
N ARG A 92 -0.47 -9.03 -17.40
CA ARG A 92 -1.56 -8.81 -16.42
C ARG A 92 -1.22 -9.33 -15.04
N HIS A 93 -0.53 -10.46 -14.94
CA HIS A 93 -0.03 -10.98 -13.67
C HIS A 93 0.96 -9.99 -13.06
N ASP A 94 1.94 -9.52 -13.84
CA ASP A 94 2.95 -8.57 -13.39
C ASP A 94 2.33 -7.24 -12.94
N LEU A 95 1.30 -6.74 -13.64
CA LEU A 95 0.54 -5.57 -13.21
C LEU A 95 -0.11 -5.79 -11.83
N ARG A 96 -0.76 -6.94 -11.61
CA ARG A 96 -1.36 -7.26 -10.31
C ARG A 96 -0.30 -7.39 -9.22
N GLU A 97 0.85 -7.98 -9.52
CA GLU A 97 1.94 -8.13 -8.57
C GLU A 97 2.54 -6.77 -8.19
N VAL A 98 2.77 -5.88 -9.16
CA VAL A 98 3.23 -4.50 -8.94
C VAL A 98 2.22 -3.75 -8.05
N GLN A 99 0.92 -3.87 -8.32
CA GLN A 99 -0.14 -3.26 -7.51
C GLN A 99 -0.28 -3.87 -6.11
N ALA A 100 0.04 -5.16 -5.93
CA ALA A 100 0.03 -5.83 -4.64
C ALA A 100 1.28 -5.49 -3.81
N ALA A 101 2.44 -5.40 -4.45
CA ALA A 101 3.71 -5.03 -3.82
C ALA A 101 3.69 -3.58 -3.32
N LEU A 102 3.03 -2.66 -4.03
CA LEU A 102 2.83 -1.29 -3.59
C LEU A 102 2.09 -1.22 -2.24
N ARG A 103 1.09 -2.08 -2.03
CA ARG A 103 0.34 -2.16 -0.76
C ARG A 103 1.18 -2.82 0.35
N ARG A 104 1.75 -4.00 0.10
CA ARG A 104 2.44 -4.80 1.13
C ARG A 104 3.72 -4.17 1.68
N ASN A 105 4.49 -3.45 0.86
CA ASN A 105 5.75 -2.85 1.33
C ASN A 105 5.54 -1.67 2.28
N ILE A 106 4.44 -0.92 2.10
CA ILE A 106 4.09 0.20 2.99
C ILE A 106 3.66 -0.33 4.36
N ASP A 107 2.79 -1.36 4.38
CA ASP A 107 2.25 -1.91 5.63
C ASP A 107 3.35 -2.48 6.55
N ARG A 108 4.34 -3.19 5.99
CA ARG A 108 5.45 -3.76 6.79
C ARG A 108 6.33 -2.68 7.41
N LEU A 109 6.67 -1.64 6.64
CA LEU A 109 7.53 -0.57 7.13
C LEU A 109 6.83 0.27 8.20
N GLU A 110 5.54 0.55 8.00
CA GLU A 110 4.70 1.22 8.98
C GLU A 110 4.60 0.42 10.28
N ALA A 111 4.45 -0.90 10.20
CA ALA A 111 4.40 -1.78 11.36
C ALA A 111 5.72 -1.79 12.15
N VAL A 112 6.87 -1.87 11.47
CA VAL A 112 8.20 -1.86 12.13
C VAL A 112 8.46 -0.53 12.83
N ILE A 113 8.19 0.60 12.18
CA ILE A 113 8.41 1.93 12.77
C ILE A 113 7.50 2.14 13.99
N LYS A 114 6.23 1.74 13.90
CA LYS A 114 5.29 1.79 15.05
C LYS A 114 5.75 0.89 16.18
N PHE A 115 6.18 -0.34 15.87
CA PHE A 115 6.66 -1.29 16.87
C PHE A 115 7.85 -0.75 17.66
N ILE A 116 8.88 -0.22 16.98
CA ILE A 116 10.06 0.36 17.64
C ILE A 116 9.66 1.51 18.56
N ASN A 117 8.81 2.42 18.09
CA ASN A 117 8.39 3.58 18.88
C ASN A 117 7.55 3.18 20.12
N ILE A 118 6.56 2.31 19.93
CA ILE A 118 5.68 1.84 21.01
C ILE A 118 6.45 0.98 22.02
N ALA A 119 7.37 0.12 21.56
CA ALA A 119 8.15 -0.75 22.43
C ALA A 119 9.27 0.01 23.16
N ALA A 120 9.78 1.13 22.61
CA ALA A 120 10.87 1.89 23.22
C ALA A 120 10.51 2.46 24.60
N VAL A 121 9.32 3.03 24.76
CA VAL A 121 8.87 3.64 26.03
C VAL A 121 8.87 2.64 27.20
N PRO A 122 8.16 1.49 27.15
CA PRO A 122 8.18 0.52 28.24
C PRO A 122 9.56 -0.09 28.47
N LEU A 123 10.39 -0.24 27.44
CA LEU A 123 11.79 -0.69 27.58
C LEU A 123 12.64 0.29 28.41
N ILE A 124 12.50 1.59 28.15
CA ILE A 124 13.21 2.64 28.90
C ILE A 124 12.77 2.61 30.38
N PHE A 125 11.47 2.54 30.64
CA PHE A 125 10.99 2.46 32.03
C PHE A 125 11.46 1.18 32.73
N GLY A 126 11.38 0.02 32.06
CA GLY A 126 11.84 -1.26 32.60
C GLY A 126 13.33 -1.24 32.94
N THR A 127 14.16 -0.73 32.04
CA THR A 127 15.61 -0.62 32.27
C THR A 127 15.95 0.33 33.42
N ILE A 128 15.30 1.49 33.52
CA ILE A 128 15.47 2.41 34.65
C ILE A 128 15.08 1.73 35.97
N MET A 129 13.97 1.00 36.00
CA MET A 129 13.50 0.29 37.20
C MET A 129 14.48 -0.79 37.67
N ILE A 130 14.99 -1.58 36.72
CA ILE A 130 16.00 -2.62 36.98
C ILE A 130 17.28 -1.99 37.53
N VAL A 131 17.81 -0.97 36.84
CA VAL A 131 19.03 -0.26 37.25
C VAL A 131 18.87 0.35 38.64
N ALA A 132 17.75 1.04 38.91
CA ALA A 132 17.48 1.65 40.20
C ALA A 132 17.42 0.61 41.33
N THR A 133 16.82 -0.56 41.07
CA THR A 133 16.72 -1.65 42.05
C THR A 133 18.08 -2.27 42.33
N VAL A 134 18.89 -2.53 41.29
CA VAL A 134 20.26 -3.04 41.45
C VAL A 134 21.13 -2.05 42.23
N LEU A 135 21.07 -0.76 41.89
CA LEU A 135 21.84 0.28 42.58
C LEU A 135 21.41 0.44 44.05
N ARG A 136 20.12 0.38 44.35
CA ARG A 136 19.61 0.41 45.74
C ARG A 136 20.12 -0.79 46.54
N ARG A 137 20.04 -2.01 45.98
CA ARG A 137 20.54 -3.22 46.65
C ARG A 137 22.04 -3.16 46.92
N ARG A 138 22.83 -2.62 45.98
CA ARG A 138 24.28 -2.45 46.15
C ARG A 138 24.65 -1.39 47.20
N ARG A 139 23.83 -0.36 47.37
CA ARG A 139 24.02 0.65 48.44
C ARG A 139 23.60 0.13 49.81
N ALA A 140 22.57 -0.70 49.90
CA ALA A 140 22.14 -1.35 51.14
C ALA A 140 23.06 -2.50 51.60
N ALA A 141 23.86 -3.06 50.69
CA ALA A 141 24.84 -4.11 50.97
C ALA A 141 26.25 -3.58 51.34
N LYS A 142 26.39 -2.26 51.52
CA LYS A 142 27.63 -1.65 52.02
C LYS A 142 27.43 -1.41 53.53
N PRO A 143 28.18 -2.09 54.42
CA PRO A 143 28.06 -1.91 55.87
C PRO A 143 28.50 -0.51 56.31
#